data_AF-A0A7C5DDR9-F1
#
_entry.id   AF-A0A7C5DDR9-F1
#
_cell.length_a   1.000
_cell.length_b   1.000
_cell.length_c   1.000
_cell.angle_alpha   90.00
_cell.angle_beta   90.00
_cell.angle_gamma   90.00
#
_symmetry.space_group_name_H-M   'P 1'
#
loop_
_entity.id
_entity.type
_entity.pdbx_description
1 polymer ?
#
loop_
_entity_poly.entity_id
_entity_poly.type
_entity_poly.pdbx_seq_one_letter_code
_entity_poly.pdbx_strand_id
1 'polypeptide(L)'
;MLQTREAWRQTAESVLPPEERYLDRNRMITARYAGWYLENPGTLKWAGMAAFASRQVGLAIMAADLMTTPERDGADNPLLALHRFGADWLMCADFEQIRRGNNNIYRDIAWAHAAYVGGGMAELEACVSDPEDTLLVQGFGMIDRGRALCRRDADSQEGERLIWEGNICLLRHEQVDVLQPIFDMLSVGGRITASFGSELDFSGALFP
;
A
#
# COMPACT_ATOMS: atom_id res chain seq x y z
N MET A 1 -24.40 -16.39 1.49
CA MET A 1 -24.11 -16.30 0.04
C MET A 1 -22.79 -15.56 -0.05
N LEU A 2 -21.79 -16.14 -0.73
CA LEU A 2 -20.47 -15.52 -0.87
C LEU A 2 -20.60 -14.23 -1.69
N GLN A 3 -19.86 -13.19 -1.32
CA GLN A 3 -19.86 -11.92 -2.06
C GLN A 3 -18.86 -11.98 -3.22
N THR A 4 -19.04 -11.08 -4.20
CA THR A 4 -18.12 -10.97 -5.33
C THR A 4 -16.92 -10.08 -4.98
N ARG A 5 -15.82 -10.22 -5.72
CA ARG A 5 -14.65 -9.32 -5.61
C ARG A 5 -15.05 -7.85 -5.72
N GLU A 6 -15.96 -7.54 -6.64
CA GLU A 6 -16.45 -6.18 -6.86
C GLU A 6 -17.23 -5.64 -5.66
N ALA A 7 -18.04 -6.47 -4.98
CA ALA A 7 -18.74 -6.07 -3.76
C ALA A 7 -17.76 -5.76 -2.62
N TRP A 8 -16.69 -6.55 -2.48
CA TRP A 8 -15.64 -6.29 -1.50
C TRP A 8 -14.80 -5.05 -1.85
N ARG A 9 -14.51 -4.82 -3.13
CA ARG A 9 -13.87 -3.59 -3.62
C ARG A 9 -14.72 -2.37 -3.29
N GLN A 10 -16.01 -2.39 -3.62
CA GLN A 10 -16.95 -1.31 -3.29
C GLN A 10 -17.03 -1.08 -1.78
N THR A 11 -17.06 -2.15 -0.99
CA THR A 11 -17.02 -2.04 0.48
C THR A 11 -15.75 -1.32 0.95
N ALA A 12 -14.58 -1.74 0.44
CA ALA A 12 -13.29 -1.13 0.79
C ALA A 12 -13.16 0.33 0.31
N GLU A 13 -13.72 0.68 -0.85
CA GLU A 13 -13.66 2.02 -1.44
C GLU A 13 -14.74 2.97 -0.90
N SER A 14 -15.88 2.47 -0.41
CA SER A 14 -17.03 3.28 0.04
C SER A 14 -16.71 4.32 1.13
N VAL A 15 -15.64 4.06 1.89
CA VAL A 15 -15.16 4.91 2.98
C VAL A 15 -14.17 5.98 2.52
N LEU A 16 -13.66 5.87 1.28
CA LEU A 16 -12.64 6.77 0.77
C LEU A 16 -13.27 8.06 0.21
N PRO A 17 -12.71 9.23 0.55
CA PRO A 17 -12.99 10.48 -0.18
C PRO A 17 -12.68 10.37 -1.68
N PRO A 18 -13.27 11.20 -2.55
CA PRO A 18 -12.94 11.26 -3.98
C PRO A 18 -11.44 11.42 -4.24
N GLU A 19 -10.96 10.94 -5.39
CA GLU A 19 -9.53 10.94 -5.73
C GLU A 19 -8.90 12.33 -5.84
N GLU A 20 -9.69 13.37 -6.05
CA GLU A 20 -9.26 14.77 -6.12
C GLU A 20 -8.93 15.35 -4.74
N ARG A 21 -9.41 14.72 -3.66
CA ARG A 21 -9.09 15.12 -2.28
C ARG A 21 -7.84 14.40 -1.80
N TYR A 22 -6.69 14.71 -2.42
CA TYR A 22 -5.44 13.95 -2.30
C TYR A 22 -5.03 13.62 -0.86
N LEU A 23 -4.93 14.64 0.00
CA LEU A 23 -4.52 14.47 1.40
C LEU A 23 -5.54 13.69 2.22
N ASP A 24 -6.83 14.02 2.07
CA ASP A 24 -7.90 13.36 2.82
C ASP A 24 -8.04 11.88 2.43
N ARG A 25 -7.93 11.60 1.14
CA ARG A 25 -8.01 10.23 0.62
C ARG A 25 -6.83 9.40 1.08
N ASN A 26 -5.60 9.92 0.99
CA ASN A 26 -4.41 9.24 1.50
C ASN A 26 -4.52 8.98 3.02
N ARG A 27 -4.99 9.99 3.78
CA ARG A 27 -5.23 9.85 5.22
C ARG A 27 -6.23 8.73 5.53
N MET A 28 -7.30 8.60 4.74
CA MET A 28 -8.27 7.53 4.90
C MET A 28 -7.65 6.17 4.56
N ILE A 29 -6.89 6.05 3.46
CA ILE A 29 -6.16 4.82 3.11
C ILE A 29 -5.26 4.38 4.27
N THR A 30 -4.43 5.30 4.79
CA THR A 30 -3.59 5.05 5.97
C THR A 30 -4.43 4.56 7.16
N ALA A 31 -5.55 5.24 7.46
CA ALA A 31 -6.41 4.90 8.58
C ALA A 31 -7.06 3.51 8.44
N ARG A 32 -7.43 3.11 7.22
CA ARG A 32 -8.03 1.80 6.95
C ARG A 32 -7.06 0.67 7.20
N TYR A 33 -5.84 0.78 6.67
CA TYR A 33 -4.79 -0.20 6.93
C TYR A 33 -4.38 -0.24 8.41
N ALA A 34 -4.27 0.93 9.05
CA ALA A 34 -3.99 1.00 10.47
C ALA A 34 -5.10 0.35 11.31
N GLY A 35 -6.38 0.54 10.94
CA GLY A 35 -7.53 -0.09 11.59
C GLY A 35 -7.45 -1.61 11.55
N TRP A 36 -7.23 -2.19 10.37
CA TRP A 36 -7.09 -3.65 10.23
C TRP A 36 -5.93 -4.20 11.06
N TYR A 37 -4.80 -3.51 11.10
CA TYR A 37 -3.68 -3.89 11.94
C TYR A 37 -4.02 -3.79 13.44
N LEU A 38 -4.61 -2.68 13.89
CA LEU A 38 -4.91 -2.47 15.31
C LEU A 38 -5.97 -3.45 15.85
N GLU A 39 -6.91 -3.87 15.00
CA GLU A 39 -7.89 -4.91 15.34
C GLU A 39 -7.26 -6.31 15.34
N ASN A 40 -6.18 -6.53 14.59
CA ASN A 40 -5.55 -7.84 14.40
C ASN A 40 -4.00 -7.77 14.40
N PRO A 41 -3.35 -7.22 15.46
CA PRO A 41 -1.94 -6.82 15.40
C PRO A 41 -0.98 -8.02 15.38
N GLY A 42 -1.44 -9.15 15.92
CA GLY A 42 -0.70 -10.40 15.88
C GLY A 42 -0.63 -11.02 14.48
N THR A 43 -1.55 -10.69 13.58
CA THR A 43 -1.74 -11.42 12.30
C THR A 43 -1.58 -10.55 11.06
N LEU A 44 -2.16 -9.34 11.01
CA LEU A 44 -2.20 -8.51 9.80
C LEU A 44 -1.04 -7.50 9.76
N LYS A 45 0.19 -8.00 9.85
CA LYS A 45 1.41 -7.17 9.93
C LYS A 45 1.61 -6.32 8.67
N TRP A 46 1.30 -6.86 7.49
CA TRP A 46 1.36 -6.16 6.21
C TRP A 46 0.48 -4.91 6.22
N ALA A 47 -0.73 -4.98 6.77
CA ALA A 47 -1.58 -3.79 6.91
C ALA A 47 -0.92 -2.70 7.78
N GLY A 48 -0.17 -3.08 8.82
CA GLY A 48 0.61 -2.13 9.62
C GLY A 48 1.74 -1.47 8.81
N MET A 49 2.45 -2.26 8.00
CA MET A 49 3.51 -1.76 7.12
C MET A 49 2.94 -0.85 6.02
N ALA A 50 1.84 -1.24 5.38
CA ALA A 50 1.14 -0.44 4.38
C ALA A 50 0.63 0.89 4.96
N ALA A 51 0.12 0.90 6.19
CA ALA A 51 -0.26 2.14 6.87
C ALA A 51 0.94 3.05 7.13
N PHE A 52 2.08 2.49 7.54
CA PHE A 52 3.31 3.26 7.74
C PHE A 52 3.82 3.86 6.42
N ALA A 53 3.89 3.07 5.35
CA ALA A 53 4.30 3.52 4.03
C ALA A 53 3.35 4.59 3.46
N SER A 54 2.03 4.35 3.53
CA SER A 54 1.02 5.32 3.09
C SER A 54 1.09 6.64 3.86
N ARG A 55 1.49 6.63 5.14
CA ARG A 55 1.73 7.87 5.90
C ARG A 55 2.87 8.69 5.31
N GLN A 56 3.95 8.06 4.86
CA GLN A 56 5.07 8.75 4.20
C GLN A 56 4.63 9.42 2.89
N VAL A 57 3.80 8.72 2.11
CA VAL A 57 3.13 9.30 0.92
C VAL A 57 2.33 10.56 1.30
N GLY A 58 1.59 10.52 2.40
CA GLY A 58 0.83 11.68 2.87
C GLY A 58 1.69 12.90 3.20
N LEU A 59 2.86 12.67 3.83
CA LEU A 59 3.82 13.75 4.11
C LEU A 59 4.42 14.31 2.82
N ALA A 60 4.73 13.45 1.85
CA ALA A 60 5.22 13.86 0.54
C ALA A 60 4.20 14.72 -0.22
N ILE A 61 2.92 14.32 -0.24
CA ILE A 61 1.83 15.11 -0.84
C ILE A 61 1.68 16.47 -0.14
N MET A 62 1.77 16.51 1.20
CA MET A 62 1.66 17.77 1.95
C MET A 62 2.83 18.71 1.65
N ALA A 63 4.05 18.19 1.51
CA ALA A 63 5.20 18.99 1.13
C ALA A 63 5.04 19.56 -0.29
N ALA A 64 4.51 18.76 -1.23
CA ALA A 64 4.21 19.20 -2.58
C ALA A 64 3.21 20.37 -2.62
N ASP A 65 2.12 20.25 -1.86
CA ASP A 65 1.08 21.28 -1.77
C ASP A 65 1.65 22.61 -1.24
N LEU A 66 2.53 22.53 -0.23
CA LEU A 66 3.20 23.71 0.32
C LEU A 66 4.17 24.36 -0.69
N MET A 67 4.92 23.56 -1.47
CA MET A 67 5.89 24.06 -2.45
C MET A 67 5.23 24.63 -3.72
N THR A 68 4.07 24.12 -4.10
CA THR A 68 3.31 24.59 -5.27
C THR A 68 2.41 25.79 -4.96
N THR A 69 2.22 26.10 -3.68
CA THR A 69 1.57 27.34 -3.27
C THR A 69 2.44 28.52 -3.70
N PRO A 70 1.94 29.45 -4.55
CA PRO A 70 2.78 30.52 -5.08
C PRO A 70 3.27 31.44 -3.96
N GLU A 71 4.56 31.38 -3.65
CA GLU A 71 5.22 32.44 -2.89
C GLU A 71 5.25 33.71 -3.73
N ARG A 72 4.88 34.84 -3.11
CA ARG A 72 4.64 36.10 -3.81
C ARG A 72 5.90 36.87 -4.21
N ASP A 73 7.09 36.50 -3.75
CA ASP A 73 8.28 37.35 -3.88
C ASP A 73 9.56 36.54 -4.18
N GLY A 74 10.21 36.80 -5.33
CA GLY A 74 11.54 36.25 -5.62
C GLY A 74 11.98 36.14 -7.08
N ALA A 75 11.24 36.71 -8.03
CA ALA A 75 11.40 36.43 -9.47
C ALA A 75 12.36 37.34 -10.26
N ASP A 76 13.43 37.87 -9.66
CA ASP A 76 14.33 38.80 -10.38
C ASP A 76 15.40 38.10 -11.25
N ASN A 77 15.55 36.77 -11.16
CA ASN A 77 16.47 36.01 -12.02
C ASN A 77 15.73 35.00 -12.92
N PRO A 78 15.65 35.23 -14.24
CA PRO A 78 14.87 34.39 -15.16
C PRO A 78 15.44 32.98 -15.36
N LEU A 79 16.77 32.78 -15.25
CA LEU A 79 17.36 31.43 -15.32
C LEU A 79 17.05 30.63 -14.06
N LEU A 80 17.10 31.26 -12.90
CA LEU A 80 16.72 30.62 -11.64
C LEU A 80 15.22 30.32 -11.60
N ALA A 81 14.38 31.20 -12.16
CA ALA A 81 12.95 30.98 -12.29
C ALA A 81 12.63 29.79 -13.21
N LEU A 82 13.32 29.67 -14.35
CA LEU A 82 13.16 28.54 -15.26
C LEU A 82 13.63 27.22 -14.63
N HIS A 83 14.76 27.23 -13.91
CA HIS A 83 15.26 26.06 -13.19
C HIS A 83 14.29 25.62 -12.09
N ARG A 84 13.76 26.57 -11.29
CA ARG A 84 12.74 26.29 -10.27
C ARG A 84 11.48 25.71 -10.91
N PHE A 85 10.97 26.35 -11.96
CA PHE A 85 9.81 25.85 -12.69
C PHE A 85 9.99 24.41 -13.21
N GLY A 86 11.15 24.08 -13.77
CA GLY A 86 11.46 22.73 -14.23
C GLY A 86 11.55 21.72 -13.08
N ALA A 87 12.18 22.09 -11.97
CA ALA A 87 12.28 21.24 -10.78
C ALA A 87 10.92 21.03 -10.11
N ASP A 88 10.13 22.09 -9.97
CA ASP A 88 8.77 22.06 -9.40
C ASP A 88 7.88 21.17 -10.27
N TRP A 89 7.96 21.29 -11.60
CA TRP A 89 7.19 20.46 -12.52
C TRP A 89 7.56 18.98 -12.41
N LEU A 90 8.86 18.66 -12.34
CA LEU A 90 9.32 17.27 -12.21
C LEU A 90 8.89 16.67 -10.86
N MET A 91 9.01 17.44 -9.78
CA MET A 91 8.54 17.03 -8.46
C MET A 91 7.02 16.82 -8.45
N CYS A 92 6.23 17.73 -9.04
CA CYS A 92 4.79 17.55 -9.19
C CYS A 92 4.42 16.25 -9.93
N ALA A 93 5.17 15.93 -11.00
CA ALA A 93 4.96 14.70 -11.76
C ALA A 93 5.25 13.46 -10.90
N ASP A 94 6.35 13.44 -10.16
CA ASP A 94 6.70 12.34 -9.24
C ASP A 94 5.65 12.18 -8.14
N PHE A 95 5.17 13.28 -7.55
CA PHE A 95 4.14 13.23 -6.50
C PHE A 95 2.82 12.66 -7.02
N GLU A 96 2.42 13.01 -8.24
CA GLU A 96 1.23 12.44 -8.85
C GLU A 96 1.40 10.93 -9.08
N GLN A 97 2.59 10.46 -9.47
CA GLN A 97 2.85 9.03 -9.59
C GLN A 97 2.83 8.31 -8.24
N ILE A 98 3.43 8.87 -7.20
CA ILE A 98 3.39 8.32 -5.84
C ILE A 98 1.95 8.24 -5.33
N ARG A 99 1.16 9.31 -5.54
CA ARG A 99 -0.26 9.35 -5.17
C ARG A 99 -1.05 8.26 -5.89
N ARG A 100 -0.89 8.13 -7.21
CA ARG A 100 -1.54 7.08 -8.00
C ARG A 100 -1.12 5.69 -7.52
N GLY A 101 0.15 5.52 -7.20
CA GLY A 101 0.70 4.28 -6.68
C GLY A 101 0.00 3.83 -5.40
N ASN A 102 -0.12 4.71 -4.41
CA ASN A 102 -0.81 4.37 -3.17
C ASN A 102 -2.30 4.04 -3.37
N ASN A 103 -2.97 4.69 -4.33
CA ASN A 103 -4.35 4.35 -4.70
C ASN A 103 -4.45 2.99 -5.40
N ASN A 104 -3.49 2.66 -6.26
CA ASN A 104 -3.45 1.40 -6.97
C ASN A 104 -3.22 0.23 -6.01
N ILE A 105 -2.27 0.35 -5.08
CA ILE A 105 -2.05 -0.65 -4.02
C ILE A 105 -3.32 -0.87 -3.19
N TYR A 106 -4.02 0.22 -2.83
CA TYR A 106 -5.27 0.10 -2.10
C TYR A 106 -6.33 -0.66 -2.91
N ARG A 107 -6.53 -0.29 -4.17
CA ARG A 107 -7.52 -0.96 -5.06
C ARG A 107 -7.18 -2.43 -5.28
N ASP A 108 -5.90 -2.76 -5.28
CA ASP A 108 -5.39 -4.09 -5.54
C ASP A 108 -5.54 -5.03 -4.34
N ILE A 109 -5.22 -4.58 -3.11
CA ILE A 109 -5.11 -5.46 -1.94
C ILE A 109 -6.21 -5.21 -0.87
N ALA A 110 -6.82 -4.03 -0.82
CA ALA A 110 -7.74 -3.67 0.26
C ALA A 110 -9.03 -4.52 0.26
N TRP A 111 -9.51 -4.94 -0.91
CA TRP A 111 -10.67 -5.82 -1.02
C TRP A 111 -10.41 -7.19 -0.39
N ALA A 112 -9.18 -7.72 -0.52
CA ALA A 112 -8.80 -9.01 0.05
C ALA A 112 -8.74 -8.94 1.57
N HIS A 113 -8.23 -7.84 2.13
CA HIS A 113 -8.32 -7.57 3.57
C HIS A 113 -9.77 -7.48 4.05
N ALA A 114 -10.62 -6.76 3.33
CA ALA A 114 -12.03 -6.63 3.66
C ALA A 114 -12.75 -7.99 3.65
N ALA A 115 -12.51 -8.81 2.62
CA ALA A 115 -13.08 -10.15 2.51
C ALA A 115 -12.59 -11.08 3.63
N TYR A 116 -11.28 -11.12 3.88
CA TYR A 116 -10.70 -11.96 4.93
C TYR A 116 -11.17 -11.56 6.33
N VAL A 117 -11.19 -10.27 6.66
CA VAL A 117 -11.66 -9.80 7.96
C VAL A 117 -13.17 -9.95 8.11
N GLY A 118 -13.93 -9.69 7.05
CA GLY A 118 -15.40 -9.70 7.05
C GLY A 118 -16.02 -11.09 6.99
N GLY A 119 -15.40 -12.05 6.32
CA GLY A 119 -15.94 -13.41 6.19
C GLY A 119 -14.92 -14.53 6.00
N GLY A 120 -13.63 -14.26 6.26
CA GLY A 120 -12.58 -15.27 6.32
C GLY A 120 -12.09 -15.76 4.96
N MET A 121 -11.34 -16.85 4.98
CA MET A 121 -10.72 -17.42 3.77
C MET A 121 -11.74 -17.80 2.68
N ALA A 122 -12.92 -18.29 3.05
CA ALA A 122 -13.92 -18.71 2.08
C ALA A 122 -14.44 -17.55 1.20
N GLU A 123 -14.61 -16.36 1.77
CA GLU A 123 -14.98 -15.15 1.01
C GLU A 123 -13.84 -14.71 0.08
N LEU A 124 -12.60 -14.75 0.60
CA LEU A 124 -11.43 -14.36 -0.19
C LEU A 124 -11.21 -15.30 -1.37
N GLU A 125 -11.19 -16.62 -1.13
CA GLU A 125 -10.97 -17.65 -2.16
C GLU A 125 -12.04 -17.59 -3.26
N ALA A 126 -13.27 -17.24 -2.93
CA ALA A 126 -14.36 -17.09 -3.89
C ALA A 126 -14.21 -15.88 -4.83
N CYS A 127 -13.36 -14.92 -4.48
CA CYS A 127 -13.11 -13.70 -5.25
C CYS A 127 -11.92 -13.80 -6.20
N VAL A 128 -11.11 -14.85 -6.06
CA VAL A 128 -9.86 -15.05 -6.78
C VAL A 128 -10.18 -15.51 -8.19
N SER A 129 -9.69 -14.77 -9.18
CA SER A 129 -10.01 -15.00 -10.59
C SER A 129 -8.75 -15.21 -11.42
N ASP A 130 -7.65 -14.56 -11.03
CA ASP A 130 -6.47 -14.38 -11.86
C ASP A 130 -5.25 -15.08 -11.26
N PRO A 131 -4.27 -15.50 -12.08
CA PRO A 131 -3.02 -16.08 -11.59
C PRO A 131 -2.26 -15.16 -10.62
N GLU A 132 -2.38 -13.85 -10.79
CA GLU A 132 -1.77 -12.80 -9.96
C GLU A 132 -2.29 -12.83 -8.52
N ASP A 133 -3.54 -13.26 -8.30
CA ASP A 133 -4.15 -13.38 -6.97
C ASP A 133 -3.55 -14.56 -6.15
N THR A 134 -2.70 -15.41 -6.75
CA THR A 134 -2.13 -16.61 -6.11
C THR A 134 -1.38 -16.27 -4.82
N LEU A 135 -0.58 -15.21 -4.83
CA LEU A 135 0.17 -14.77 -3.66
C LEU A 135 -0.73 -14.22 -2.55
N LEU A 136 -1.86 -13.58 -2.91
CA LEU A 136 -2.86 -13.14 -1.94
C LEU A 136 -3.47 -14.35 -1.22
N VAL A 137 -3.96 -15.34 -1.96
CA VAL A 137 -4.57 -16.55 -1.36
C VAL A 137 -3.56 -17.29 -0.49
N GLN A 138 -2.35 -17.48 -0.98
CA GLN A 138 -1.28 -18.13 -0.24
C GLN A 138 -0.97 -17.36 1.05
N GLY A 139 -0.79 -16.04 0.95
CA GLY A 139 -0.45 -15.17 2.08
C GLY A 139 -1.52 -15.19 3.17
N PHE A 140 -2.78 -14.94 2.80
CA PHE A 140 -3.89 -14.99 3.74
C PHE A 140 -4.14 -16.40 4.30
N GLY A 141 -3.95 -17.44 3.49
CA GLY A 141 -4.07 -18.83 3.93
C GLY A 141 -3.02 -19.21 4.98
N MET A 142 -1.78 -18.76 4.81
CA MET A 142 -0.72 -18.92 5.81
C MET A 142 -1.04 -18.16 7.10
N ILE A 143 -1.49 -16.90 7.00
CA ILE A 143 -1.92 -16.09 8.15
C ILE A 143 -3.06 -16.78 8.90
N ASP A 144 -4.05 -17.32 8.20
CA ASP A 144 -5.21 -17.97 8.80
C ASP A 144 -4.85 -19.26 9.55
N ARG A 145 -4.01 -20.11 8.92
CA ARG A 145 -3.48 -21.32 9.55
C ARG A 145 -2.62 -20.99 10.77
N GLY A 146 -1.73 -20.02 10.63
CA GLY A 146 -0.87 -19.58 11.74
C GLY A 146 -1.68 -19.04 12.91
N ARG A 147 -2.71 -18.23 12.63
CA ARG A 147 -3.68 -17.76 13.63
C ARG A 147 -4.40 -18.91 14.32
N ALA A 148 -4.82 -19.94 13.58
CA ALA A 148 -5.48 -21.10 14.14
C ALA A 148 -4.55 -21.92 15.07
N LEU A 149 -3.25 -22.01 14.74
CA LEU A 149 -2.24 -22.62 15.61
C LEU A 149 -2.02 -21.80 16.89
N CYS A 150 -1.82 -20.48 16.76
CA CYS A 150 -1.64 -19.59 17.91
C CYS A 150 -2.84 -19.56 18.86
N ARG A 151 -4.07 -19.80 18.36
CA ARG A 151 -5.26 -19.96 19.21
C ARG A 151 -5.25 -21.23 20.04
N ARG A 152 -4.61 -22.31 19.55
CA ARG A 152 -4.49 -23.59 20.25
C ARG A 152 -3.32 -23.58 21.23
N ASP A 153 -2.24 -22.91 20.85
CA ASP A 153 -1.02 -22.75 21.62
C ASP A 153 -0.46 -21.34 21.38
N ALA A 154 -0.55 -20.48 22.40
CA ALA A 154 -0.16 -19.08 22.28
C ALA A 154 1.34 -18.90 21.96
N ASP A 155 2.17 -19.86 22.35
CA ASP A 155 3.63 -19.84 22.14
C ASP A 155 4.04 -20.66 20.89
N SER A 156 3.09 -20.96 20.01
CA SER A 156 3.34 -21.72 18.79
C SER A 156 4.28 -20.97 17.84
N GLN A 157 5.55 -21.36 17.86
CA GLN A 157 6.57 -20.84 16.93
C GLN A 157 6.18 -21.09 15.47
N GLU A 158 5.55 -22.23 15.19
CA GLU A 158 5.03 -22.56 13.87
C GLU A 158 3.93 -21.58 13.44
N GLY A 159 3.01 -21.26 14.36
CA GLY A 159 1.94 -20.31 14.10
C GLY A 159 2.47 -18.90 13.81
N GLU A 160 3.44 -18.44 14.61
CA GLU A 160 4.09 -17.15 14.39
C GLU A 160 4.85 -17.12 13.05
N ARG A 161 5.57 -18.19 12.71
CA ARG A 161 6.30 -18.29 11.43
C ARG A 161 5.35 -18.19 10.25
N LEU A 162 4.26 -18.96 10.24
CA LEU A 162 3.27 -18.92 9.17
C LEU A 162 2.63 -17.55 9.00
N ILE A 163 2.34 -16.85 10.11
CA ILE A 163 1.86 -15.48 10.04
C ILE A 163 2.87 -14.58 9.36
N TRP A 164 4.15 -14.64 9.74
CA TRP A 164 5.20 -13.83 9.13
C TRP A 164 5.38 -14.13 7.64
N GLU A 165 5.50 -15.41 7.27
CA GLU A 165 5.64 -15.84 5.87
C GLU A 165 4.42 -15.41 5.05
N GLY A 166 3.22 -15.52 5.59
CA GLY A 166 2.01 -15.07 4.92
C GLY A 166 2.00 -13.58 4.64
N ASN A 167 2.44 -12.74 5.59
CA ASN A 167 2.58 -11.30 5.37
C ASN A 167 3.70 -10.96 4.36
N ILE A 168 4.75 -11.77 4.29
CA ILE A 168 5.79 -11.64 3.26
C ILE A 168 5.24 -11.98 1.87
N CYS A 169 4.35 -12.97 1.74
CA CYS A 169 3.66 -13.25 0.49
C CYS A 169 2.81 -12.05 0.03
N LEU A 170 2.07 -11.40 0.94
CA LEU A 170 1.31 -10.19 0.63
C LEU A 170 2.23 -9.05 0.17
N LEU A 171 3.37 -8.89 0.84
CA LEU A 171 4.38 -7.91 0.46
C LEU A 171 4.97 -8.18 -0.92
N ARG A 172 5.24 -9.45 -1.27
CA ARG A 172 5.76 -9.81 -2.59
C ARG A 172 4.77 -9.53 -3.70
N HIS A 173 3.49 -9.81 -3.48
CA HIS A 173 2.43 -9.46 -4.43
C HIS A 173 2.43 -7.95 -4.71
N GLU A 174 2.47 -7.12 -3.66
CA GLU A 174 2.57 -5.67 -3.79
C GLU A 174 3.82 -5.23 -4.59
N GLN A 175 4.99 -5.82 -4.27
CA GLN A 175 6.27 -5.38 -4.81
C GLN A 175 6.45 -5.78 -6.29
N VAL A 176 6.09 -7.02 -6.62
CA VAL A 176 6.27 -7.58 -7.97
C VAL A 176 5.19 -7.07 -8.91
N ASP A 177 3.93 -7.04 -8.47
CA ASP A 177 2.81 -6.85 -9.38
C ASP A 177 2.32 -5.39 -9.43
N VAL A 178 2.57 -4.60 -8.39
CA VAL A 178 1.99 -3.26 -8.26
C VAL A 178 3.03 -2.13 -8.24
N LEU A 179 4.10 -2.27 -7.44
CA LEU A 179 5.02 -1.15 -7.16
C LEU A 179 6.08 -0.93 -8.24
N GLN A 180 6.62 -1.98 -8.85
CA GLN A 180 7.72 -1.85 -9.80
C GLN A 180 7.44 -0.88 -10.97
N PRO A 181 6.25 -0.92 -11.63
CA PRO A 181 5.93 0.00 -12.70
C PRO A 181 5.91 1.48 -12.25
N ILE A 182 5.57 1.74 -10.99
CA ILE A 182 5.54 3.10 -10.44
C ILE A 182 6.98 3.61 -10.26
N PHE A 183 7.86 2.80 -9.68
CA PHE A 183 9.28 3.17 -9.49
C PHE A 183 10.01 3.45 -10.81
N ASP A 184 9.66 2.71 -11.87
CA ASP A 184 10.23 2.91 -13.21
C ASP A 184 9.86 4.27 -13.82
N MET A 185 8.72 4.85 -13.42
CA MET A 185 8.24 6.15 -13.90
C MET A 185 8.77 7.34 -13.10
N LEU A 186 9.35 7.12 -11.90
CA LEU A 186 9.82 8.19 -11.02
C LEU A 186 11.20 8.72 -11.44
N SER A 187 11.44 10.01 -11.21
CA SER A 187 12.79 10.58 -11.26
C SER A 187 13.69 9.97 -10.18
N VAL A 188 15.00 10.22 -10.23
CA VAL A 188 15.93 9.77 -9.18
C VAL A 188 15.53 10.31 -7.81
N GLY A 189 15.13 11.58 -7.72
CA GLY A 189 14.67 12.19 -6.47
C GLY A 189 13.31 11.64 -6.00
N GLY A 190 12.41 11.40 -6.95
CA GLY A 190 11.12 10.76 -6.70
C GLY A 190 11.28 9.34 -6.17
N ARG A 191 12.18 8.53 -6.76
CA ARG A 191 12.49 7.18 -6.28
C ARG A 191 13.04 7.19 -4.86
N ILE A 192 13.99 8.07 -4.54
CA ILE A 192 14.50 8.19 -3.16
C ILE A 192 13.36 8.52 -2.20
N THR A 193 12.46 9.43 -2.58
CA THR A 193 11.33 9.83 -1.73
C THR A 193 10.33 8.70 -1.55
N ALA A 194 10.01 7.97 -2.61
CA ALA A 194 9.09 6.84 -2.59
C ALA A 194 9.68 5.63 -1.85
N SER A 195 10.97 5.34 -2.04
CA SER A 195 11.65 4.19 -1.45
C SER A 195 11.85 4.30 0.06
N PHE A 196 11.73 5.51 0.63
CA PHE A 196 11.62 5.74 2.06
C PHE A 196 10.32 5.13 2.62
N GLY A 197 10.36 3.82 2.84
CA GLY A 197 9.31 3.04 3.52
C GLY A 197 8.58 2.01 2.66
N SER A 198 8.90 1.86 1.37
CA SER A 198 8.14 0.97 0.48
C SER A 198 8.93 0.22 -0.60
N GLU A 199 10.22 0.43 -0.83
CA GLU A 199 10.97 -0.35 -1.85
C GLU A 199 11.77 -1.47 -1.21
N LEU A 200 11.62 -2.71 -1.70
CA LEU A 200 12.39 -3.88 -1.27
C LEU A 200 12.90 -4.68 -2.47
N ASP A 201 14.20 -5.00 -2.48
CA ASP A 201 14.81 -5.86 -3.49
C ASP A 201 14.76 -7.34 -3.05
N PHE A 202 14.08 -8.18 -3.83
CA PHE A 202 14.01 -9.62 -3.61
C PHE A 202 14.95 -10.44 -4.52
N SER A 203 15.74 -9.80 -5.39
CA SER A 203 16.56 -10.48 -6.40
C SER A 203 17.67 -11.40 -5.84
N GLY A 204 18.05 -11.23 -4.57
CA GLY A 204 19.01 -12.09 -3.87
C GLY A 204 18.39 -13.11 -2.89
N ALA A 205 17.07 -13.16 -2.78
CA ALA A 205 16.38 -13.94 -1.77
C ALA A 205 16.21 -15.40 -2.20
N LEU A 206 17.22 -16.24 -1.96
CA LEU A 206 17.08 -17.70 -2.03
C LEU A 206 16.14 -18.16 -0.92
N PHE A 207 15.00 -18.72 -1.30
CA PHE A 207 14.11 -19.41 -0.37
C PHE A 207 13.70 -20.77 -0.96
N PRO A 208 13.51 -21.79 -0.09
CA PRO A 208 13.26 -23.18 -0.47
C PRO A 208 11.95 -23.42 -1.21
#